data_AF-A0A183DN37-F1
#
_entry.id   AF-A0A183DN37-F1
#
_cell.length_a   1.000
_cell.length_b   1.000
_cell.length_c   1.000
_cell.angle_alpha   90.00
_cell.angle_beta   90.00
_cell.angle_gamma   90.00
#
_symmetry.space_group_name_H-M   'P 1'
#
loop_
_entity.id
_entity.type
_entity.pdbx_description
1 polymer ?
#
loop_
_entity_poly.entity_id
_entity_poly.type
_entity_poly.pdbx_seq_one_letter_code
_entity_poly.pdbx_strand_id
1 'polypeptide(L)'
;MQHWSVQLEGWNALGSTVCTKLEAIKSSTVWMNVQHVALRCCQVLQADSDSACFDFLFRRPDEHWFRSCCTAHQCFLVDACLPAMLQFARRHASNTSAIFSISKALARLMTILNDEGILLSESDEDKLFDFVCSFWDFTAEAVCHECLAYHKILSSVAENFSVEFCKRMYSLLPNPTLVVVLRLLPTIAKNPLLLDWTVNEFRKYLKVDVSDKASIEAVLFIAKFCVFHQKANGSFLDWTHFIDEQIVVVALLSADLQIRLMAWKLMCDHPKVTSPIPADHLTLCKCFLVSNMAEQSPSARSEILAGLKKISELIAFDLSKNFADSDRCRLHVALLLESFQSSVKDVRSAVQLRLLPTIAKNPLLLDWIVNKFRKYLEDSLDGLETDLRPSKSDIADSCWSLNVVQMFHGEQYG
;
A
#
# COMPACT_ATOMS: atom_id res chain seq x y z
N MET A 1 -19.99 -22.89 -8.85
CA MET A 1 -20.99 -22.40 -9.84
C MET A 1 -22.42 -22.28 -9.24
N GLN A 2 -22.58 -21.82 -8.00
CA GLN A 2 -23.93 -21.64 -7.39
C GLN A 2 -24.11 -20.32 -6.60
N HIS A 3 -23.15 -19.38 -6.69
CA HIS A 3 -23.18 -18.15 -5.90
C HIS A 3 -23.54 -16.88 -6.69
N TRP A 4 -23.80 -16.98 -7.99
CA TRP A 4 -24.05 -15.82 -8.88
C TRP A 4 -25.54 -15.59 -9.19
N SER A 5 -26.45 -16.42 -8.68
CA SER A 5 -27.86 -16.41 -9.09
C SER A 5 -28.74 -15.37 -8.40
N VAL A 6 -28.29 -14.76 -7.30
CA VAL A 6 -29.18 -14.00 -6.38
C VAL A 6 -29.11 -12.48 -6.58
N GLN A 7 -28.19 -11.95 -7.40
CA GLN A 7 -28.06 -10.50 -7.65
C GLN A 7 -28.76 -9.99 -8.93
N LEU A 8 -29.42 -10.86 -9.69
CA LEU A 8 -30.06 -10.52 -10.97
C LEU A 8 -31.52 -10.03 -10.86
N GLU A 9 -32.17 -10.17 -9.70
CA GLU A 9 -33.61 -9.87 -9.57
C GLU A 9 -33.94 -8.37 -9.37
N GLY A 10 -32.94 -7.50 -9.19
CA GLY A 10 -33.13 -6.05 -9.03
C GLY A 10 -33.12 -5.22 -10.32
N TRP A 11 -32.92 -5.83 -11.50
CA TRP A 11 -32.52 -5.12 -12.72
C TRP A 11 -33.66 -4.70 -13.67
N ASN A 12 -34.92 -4.99 -13.36
CA ASN A 12 -36.02 -4.79 -14.32
C ASN A 12 -36.67 -3.39 -14.35
N ALA A 13 -36.17 -2.38 -13.63
CA ALA A 13 -36.92 -1.13 -13.46
C ALA A 13 -36.35 0.13 -14.16
N LEU A 14 -35.12 0.16 -14.69
CA LEU A 14 -34.59 1.37 -15.34
C LEU A 14 -33.66 1.02 -16.53
N GLY A 15 -34.25 0.67 -17.67
CA GLY A 15 -33.52 0.45 -18.93
C GLY A 15 -34.37 -0.08 -20.08
N SER A 16 -35.69 0.12 -20.06
CA SER A 16 -36.63 -0.72 -20.80
C SER A 16 -36.93 -0.30 -22.24
N THR A 17 -36.24 0.69 -22.83
CA THR A 17 -36.58 1.20 -24.18
C THR A 17 -35.55 0.86 -25.26
N VAL A 18 -34.29 0.62 -24.90
CA VAL A 18 -33.25 0.15 -25.85
C VAL A 18 -33.10 -1.37 -25.79
N CYS A 19 -33.13 -1.96 -24.59
CA CYS A 19 -33.12 -3.43 -24.45
C CYS A 19 -34.34 -4.07 -25.14
N THR A 20 -35.53 -3.46 -25.04
CA THR A 20 -36.72 -3.90 -25.80
C THR A 20 -36.62 -3.64 -27.30
N LYS A 21 -35.94 -2.58 -27.77
CA LYS A 21 -35.67 -2.40 -29.21
C LYS A 21 -34.70 -3.46 -29.73
N LEU A 22 -33.67 -3.83 -28.96
CA LEU A 22 -32.72 -4.90 -29.29
C LEU A 22 -33.36 -6.29 -29.19
N GLU A 23 -34.30 -6.51 -28.28
CA GLU A 23 -35.06 -7.76 -28.14
C GLU A 23 -36.21 -7.88 -29.14
N ALA A 24 -36.87 -6.78 -29.52
CA ALA A 24 -37.84 -6.76 -30.62
C ALA A 24 -37.18 -7.07 -31.98
N ILE A 25 -35.88 -6.79 -32.12
CA ILE A 25 -35.10 -7.21 -33.30
C ILE A 25 -34.84 -8.73 -33.28
N LYS A 26 -34.86 -9.40 -32.12
CA LYS A 26 -34.72 -10.87 -32.01
C LYS A 26 -36.00 -11.64 -32.34
N SER A 27 -37.18 -11.05 -32.14
CA SER A 27 -38.46 -11.74 -32.33
C SER A 27 -39.00 -11.72 -33.76
N SER A 28 -38.39 -10.95 -34.68
CA SER A 28 -38.72 -11.07 -36.11
C SER A 28 -37.84 -12.13 -36.78
N THR A 29 -38.42 -13.30 -36.99
CA THR A 29 -37.82 -14.52 -37.54
C THR A 29 -37.37 -14.37 -39.00
N VAL A 30 -36.21 -13.75 -39.22
CA VAL A 30 -35.28 -14.04 -40.33
C VAL A 30 -33.90 -13.74 -39.77
N TRP A 31 -32.97 -14.68 -39.85
CA TRP A 31 -31.54 -14.42 -39.63
C TRP A 31 -31.06 -13.45 -40.71
N MET A 32 -31.43 -12.16 -40.59
CA MET A 32 -30.81 -11.08 -41.34
C MET A 32 -29.35 -11.06 -40.95
N ASN A 33 -28.48 -11.13 -41.96
CA ASN A 33 -27.02 -11.07 -41.91
C ASN A 33 -26.51 -10.44 -40.61
N VAL A 34 -25.74 -11.17 -39.81
CA VAL A 34 -25.26 -10.73 -38.49
C VAL A 34 -24.50 -9.38 -38.56
N GLN A 35 -23.94 -9.05 -39.72
CA GLN A 35 -23.38 -7.74 -40.06
C GLN A 35 -24.37 -6.56 -39.89
N HIS A 36 -25.67 -6.78 -40.10
CA HIS A 36 -26.72 -5.78 -39.86
C HIS A 36 -26.91 -5.46 -38.37
N VAL A 37 -26.60 -6.38 -37.46
CA VAL A 37 -26.75 -6.14 -36.02
C VAL A 37 -25.67 -5.19 -35.53
N ALA A 38 -24.40 -5.43 -35.87
CA ALA A 38 -23.30 -4.52 -35.53
C ALA A 38 -23.48 -3.14 -36.18
N LEU A 39 -23.93 -3.09 -37.44
CA LEU A 39 -24.23 -1.84 -38.13
C LEU A 39 -25.37 -1.06 -37.45
N ARG A 40 -26.47 -1.72 -37.06
CA ARG A 40 -27.57 -1.08 -36.33
C ARG A 40 -27.14 -0.61 -34.95
N CYS A 41 -26.37 -1.41 -34.22
CA CYS A 41 -25.82 -1.00 -32.93
C CYS A 41 -24.90 0.22 -33.10
N CYS A 42 -24.05 0.25 -34.12
CA CYS A 42 -23.22 1.41 -34.46
C CYS A 42 -24.07 2.65 -34.70
N GLN A 43 -25.14 2.55 -35.49
CA GLN A 43 -26.06 3.66 -35.73
C GLN A 43 -26.76 4.14 -34.46
N VAL A 44 -27.14 3.22 -33.56
CA VAL A 44 -27.77 3.56 -32.27
C VAL A 44 -26.78 4.22 -31.32
N LEU A 45 -25.51 3.79 -31.31
CA LEU A 45 -24.46 4.40 -30.51
C LEU A 45 -24.08 5.80 -31.02
N GLN A 46 -24.18 6.04 -32.33
CA GLN A 46 -23.95 7.34 -32.95
C GLN A 46 -25.17 8.27 -32.85
N ALA A 47 -26.38 7.71 -32.81
CA ALA A 47 -27.59 8.47 -32.55
C ALA A 47 -27.53 8.95 -31.10
N ASP A 48 -27.47 10.26 -30.92
CA ASP A 48 -27.12 10.98 -29.70
C ASP A 48 -28.10 10.79 -28.54
N SER A 49 -28.29 9.53 -28.13
CA SER A 49 -29.35 9.12 -27.22
C SER A 49 -28.78 8.95 -25.82
N ASP A 50 -29.42 9.61 -24.86
CA ASP A 50 -29.16 9.47 -23.41
C ASP A 50 -29.42 8.05 -22.87
N SER A 51 -29.72 7.08 -23.75
CA SER A 51 -30.15 5.73 -23.41
C SER A 51 -29.19 4.63 -23.87
N ALA A 52 -27.92 4.98 -24.13
CA ALA A 52 -26.92 3.98 -24.54
C ALA A 52 -26.84 2.83 -23.52
N CYS A 53 -27.16 1.62 -23.97
CA CYS A 53 -27.16 0.40 -23.17
C CYS A 53 -26.01 -0.49 -23.63
N PHE A 54 -25.08 -0.78 -22.71
CA PHE A 54 -23.90 -1.60 -22.96
C PHE A 54 -24.02 -3.01 -22.37
N ASP A 55 -25.23 -3.42 -21.99
CA ASP A 55 -25.50 -4.72 -21.34
C ASP A 55 -25.10 -5.92 -22.20
N PHE A 56 -25.02 -5.73 -23.52
CA PHE A 56 -24.60 -6.79 -24.43
C PHE A 56 -23.16 -7.26 -24.15
N LEU A 57 -22.28 -6.41 -23.61
CA LEU A 57 -20.89 -6.77 -23.26
C LEU A 57 -20.80 -7.85 -22.17
N PHE A 58 -21.84 -8.00 -21.34
CA PHE A 58 -21.89 -9.01 -20.29
C PHE A 58 -22.31 -10.39 -20.80
N ARG A 59 -22.56 -10.53 -22.10
CA ARG A 59 -22.76 -11.81 -22.76
C ARG A 59 -21.42 -12.41 -23.20
N ARG A 60 -21.45 -13.64 -23.71
CA ARG A 60 -20.29 -14.26 -24.35
C ARG A 60 -19.91 -13.43 -25.59
N PRO A 61 -18.61 -13.11 -25.80
CA PRO A 61 -18.18 -12.38 -26.99
C PRO A 61 -18.58 -13.10 -28.28
N ASP A 62 -18.97 -12.31 -29.27
CA ASP A 62 -19.32 -12.76 -30.61
C ASP A 62 -18.23 -12.31 -31.58
N GLU A 63 -17.85 -13.16 -32.54
CA GLU A 63 -16.80 -12.88 -33.52
C GLU A 63 -17.02 -11.57 -34.29
N HIS A 64 -18.29 -11.20 -34.50
CA HIS A 64 -18.66 -9.97 -35.20
C HIS A 64 -18.31 -8.68 -34.44
N TRP A 65 -18.09 -8.77 -33.12
CA TRP A 65 -17.68 -7.62 -32.31
C TRP A 65 -16.26 -7.15 -32.66
N PHE A 66 -15.44 -8.04 -33.21
CA PHE A 66 -14.05 -7.78 -33.58
C PHE A 66 -13.87 -7.45 -35.06
N ARG A 67 -14.98 -7.34 -35.81
CA ARG A 67 -15.00 -7.03 -37.24
C ARG A 67 -15.54 -5.63 -37.48
N SER A 68 -15.40 -5.17 -38.72
CA SER A 68 -15.92 -3.87 -39.16
C SER A 68 -17.45 -3.84 -39.10
N CYS A 69 -18.03 -2.86 -38.40
CA CYS A 69 -19.49 -2.66 -38.41
C CYS A 69 -19.95 -1.76 -39.57
N CYS A 70 -19.08 -0.90 -40.09
CA CYS A 70 -19.34 -0.01 -41.22
C CYS A 70 -18.02 0.42 -41.87
N THR A 71 -18.08 1.27 -42.91
CA THR A 71 -16.88 1.77 -43.61
C THR A 71 -15.97 2.65 -42.74
N ALA A 72 -16.47 3.17 -41.62
CA ALA A 72 -15.71 4.04 -40.72
C ALA A 72 -15.00 3.28 -39.58
N HIS A 73 -15.36 2.02 -39.32
CA HIS A 73 -14.89 1.27 -38.16
C HIS A 73 -14.32 -0.08 -38.60
N GLN A 74 -13.07 -0.36 -38.24
CA GLN A 74 -12.39 -1.62 -38.48
C GLN A 74 -12.75 -2.67 -37.41
N CYS A 75 -12.95 -2.24 -36.18
CA CYS A 75 -13.37 -3.06 -35.04
C CYS A 75 -14.54 -2.38 -34.33
N PHE A 76 -15.70 -3.03 -34.28
CA PHE A 76 -16.89 -2.47 -33.62
C PHE A 76 -16.64 -2.08 -32.15
N LEU A 77 -15.99 -2.96 -31.38
CA LEU A 77 -15.72 -2.71 -29.97
C LEU A 77 -14.80 -1.52 -29.72
N VAL A 78 -13.72 -1.41 -30.48
CA VAL A 78 -12.70 -0.37 -30.29
C VAL A 78 -13.14 0.94 -30.94
N ASP A 79 -13.62 0.90 -32.18
CA ASP A 79 -13.82 2.13 -32.94
C ASP A 79 -15.22 2.74 -32.70
N ALA A 80 -16.21 1.94 -32.31
CA ALA A 80 -17.58 2.41 -32.07
C ALA A 80 -17.97 2.38 -30.59
N CYS A 81 -17.81 1.24 -29.91
CA CYS A 81 -18.27 1.11 -28.53
C CYS A 81 -17.44 1.93 -27.55
N LEU A 82 -16.11 1.82 -27.58
CA LEU A 82 -15.24 2.53 -26.66
C LEU A 82 -15.46 4.07 -26.69
N PRO A 83 -15.43 4.76 -27.85
CA PRO A 83 -15.72 6.19 -27.92
C PRO A 83 -17.11 6.55 -27.39
N ALA A 84 -18.13 5.76 -27.75
CA ALA A 84 -19.50 6.00 -27.28
C ALA A 84 -19.61 5.89 -25.76
N MET A 85 -18.92 4.93 -25.15
CA MET A 85 -18.90 4.76 -23.70
C MET A 85 -18.21 5.93 -22.99
N LEU A 86 -17.07 6.36 -23.51
CA LEU A 86 -16.32 7.49 -22.96
C LEU A 86 -17.09 8.80 -23.11
N GLN A 87 -17.78 9.00 -24.22
CA GLN A 87 -18.66 10.16 -24.43
C GLN A 87 -19.86 10.13 -23.48
N PHE A 88 -20.49 8.96 -23.32
CA PHE A 88 -21.59 8.77 -22.37
C PHE A 88 -21.17 9.11 -20.94
N ALA A 89 -19.99 8.63 -20.51
CA ALA A 89 -19.42 8.96 -19.21
C ALA A 89 -19.26 10.48 -19.01
N ARG A 90 -18.69 11.17 -20.01
CA ARG A 90 -18.50 12.63 -19.94
C ARG A 90 -19.82 13.40 -19.80
N ARG A 91 -20.87 12.96 -20.50
CA ARG A 91 -22.20 13.59 -20.43
C ARG A 91 -22.88 13.39 -19.08
N HIS A 92 -22.70 12.22 -18.49
CA HIS A 92 -23.32 11.84 -17.23
C HIS A 92 -22.34 11.94 -16.06
N ALA A 93 -21.36 12.83 -16.13
CA ALA A 93 -20.29 12.97 -15.14
C ALA A 93 -20.80 13.23 -13.71
N SER A 94 -21.98 13.84 -13.55
CA SER A 94 -22.61 14.10 -12.25
C SER A 94 -23.52 12.96 -11.75
N ASN A 95 -23.77 11.93 -12.57
CA ASN A 95 -24.67 10.84 -12.24
C ASN A 95 -23.90 9.58 -11.83
N THR A 96 -23.80 9.37 -10.51
CA THR A 96 -23.13 8.21 -9.90
C THR A 96 -23.52 6.87 -10.48
N SER A 97 -24.82 6.65 -10.71
CA SER A 97 -25.33 5.36 -11.22
C SER A 97 -24.92 5.12 -12.68
N ALA A 98 -24.94 6.19 -13.48
CA ALA A 98 -24.49 6.13 -14.88
C ALA A 98 -22.97 5.89 -14.95
N ILE A 99 -22.19 6.61 -14.15
CA ILE A 99 -20.72 6.43 -14.08
C ILE A 99 -20.36 5.04 -13.57
N PHE A 100 -21.12 4.49 -12.63
CA PHE A 100 -20.90 3.13 -12.18
C PHE A 100 -21.20 2.09 -13.26
N SER A 101 -22.34 2.21 -13.94
CA SER A 101 -22.72 1.31 -15.02
C SER A 101 -21.73 1.35 -16.18
N ILE A 102 -21.26 2.56 -16.56
CA ILE A 102 -20.26 2.68 -17.62
C ILE A 102 -18.91 2.12 -17.17
N SER A 103 -18.52 2.33 -15.92
CA SER A 103 -17.30 1.75 -15.31
C SER A 103 -17.37 0.22 -15.18
N LYS A 104 -18.55 -0.40 -15.22
CA LYS A 104 -18.63 -1.87 -15.31
C LYS A 104 -18.51 -2.34 -16.75
N ALA A 105 -19.23 -1.67 -17.63
CA ALA A 105 -19.30 -2.05 -19.02
C ALA A 105 -17.95 -1.89 -19.71
N LEU A 106 -17.25 -0.78 -19.47
CA LEU A 106 -15.92 -0.55 -20.01
C LEU A 106 -14.97 -1.64 -19.43
N ALA A 107 -15.11 -2.11 -18.18
CA ALA A 107 -14.16 -3.05 -17.55
C ALA A 107 -14.31 -4.42 -18.18
N ARG A 108 -15.58 -4.77 -18.45
CA ARG A 108 -15.92 -5.92 -19.26
C ARG A 108 -15.38 -5.81 -20.68
N LEU A 109 -15.50 -4.64 -21.33
CA LEU A 109 -14.91 -4.39 -22.65
C LEU A 109 -13.40 -4.65 -22.64
N MET A 110 -12.67 -4.08 -21.68
CA MET A 110 -11.23 -4.28 -21.58
C MET A 110 -10.86 -5.74 -21.35
N THR A 111 -11.63 -6.47 -20.53
CA THR A 111 -11.44 -7.91 -20.34
C THR A 111 -11.57 -8.67 -21.66
N ILE A 112 -12.61 -8.36 -22.45
CA ILE A 112 -12.84 -8.99 -23.75
C ILE A 112 -11.69 -8.69 -24.72
N LEU A 113 -11.24 -7.43 -24.80
CA LEU A 113 -10.12 -7.06 -25.68
C LEU A 113 -8.83 -7.78 -25.28
N ASN A 114 -8.56 -7.89 -23.98
CA ASN A 114 -7.41 -8.62 -23.45
C ASN A 114 -7.48 -10.12 -23.74
N ASP A 115 -8.63 -10.75 -23.53
CA ASP A 115 -8.82 -12.20 -23.77
C ASP A 115 -8.62 -12.57 -25.25
N GLU A 116 -8.92 -11.64 -26.16
CA GLU A 116 -8.79 -11.83 -27.61
C GLU A 116 -7.47 -11.27 -28.17
N GLY A 117 -6.58 -10.75 -27.31
CA GLY A 117 -5.27 -10.21 -27.72
C GLY A 117 -5.35 -8.95 -28.58
N ILE A 118 -6.42 -8.17 -28.46
CA ILE A 118 -6.61 -6.93 -29.21
C ILE A 118 -5.91 -5.78 -28.48
N LEU A 119 -4.91 -5.20 -29.14
CA LEU A 119 -4.18 -4.03 -28.66
C LEU A 119 -4.96 -2.75 -29.00
N LEU A 120 -4.98 -1.81 -28.05
CA LEU A 120 -5.53 -0.47 -28.28
C LEU A 120 -4.48 0.43 -28.94
N SER A 121 -4.95 1.45 -29.65
CA SER A 121 -4.06 2.52 -30.10
C SER A 121 -3.64 3.40 -28.92
N GLU A 122 -2.47 4.02 -28.97
CA GLU A 122 -1.99 4.96 -27.93
C GLU A 122 -3.01 6.07 -27.64
N SER A 123 -3.69 6.57 -28.69
CA SER A 123 -4.77 7.56 -28.56
C SER A 123 -5.96 7.03 -27.75
N ASP A 124 -6.33 5.76 -27.89
CA ASP A 124 -7.47 5.19 -27.18
C ASP A 124 -7.12 4.83 -25.73
N GLU A 125 -5.87 4.39 -25.49
CA GLU A 125 -5.31 4.25 -24.15
C GLU A 125 -5.32 5.59 -23.40
N ASP A 126 -4.93 6.69 -24.06
CA ASP A 126 -4.97 8.04 -23.49
C ASP A 126 -6.38 8.46 -23.09
N LYS A 127 -7.39 8.20 -23.95
CA LYS A 127 -8.79 8.55 -23.63
C LYS A 127 -9.33 7.72 -22.46
N LEU A 128 -8.95 6.44 -22.38
CA LEU A 128 -9.29 5.57 -21.25
C LEU A 128 -8.62 6.04 -19.96
N PHE A 129 -7.35 6.44 -20.03
CA PHE A 129 -6.64 7.00 -18.90
C PHE A 129 -7.30 8.29 -18.42
N ASP A 130 -7.68 9.18 -19.33
CA ASP A 130 -8.42 10.40 -19.00
C ASP A 130 -9.75 10.10 -18.30
N PHE A 131 -10.46 9.06 -18.72
CA PHE A 131 -11.65 8.59 -18.01
C PHE A 131 -11.32 8.12 -16.59
N VAL A 132 -10.31 7.26 -16.41
CA VAL A 132 -9.90 6.80 -15.07
C VAL A 132 -9.52 8.00 -14.19
N CYS A 133 -8.70 8.92 -14.69
CA CYS A 133 -8.30 10.13 -13.96
C CYS A 133 -9.46 11.08 -13.66
N SER A 134 -10.54 11.08 -14.45
CA SER A 134 -11.71 11.93 -14.22
C SER A 134 -12.69 11.36 -13.19
N PHE A 135 -12.69 10.03 -12.98
CA PHE A 135 -13.74 9.35 -12.20
C PHE A 135 -13.19 8.41 -11.11
N TRP A 136 -11.89 8.40 -10.84
CA TRP A 136 -11.31 7.52 -9.83
C TRP A 136 -11.64 7.94 -8.38
N ASP A 137 -11.84 9.24 -8.10
CA ASP A 137 -12.19 9.78 -6.77
C ASP A 137 -13.69 9.89 -6.57
N PHE A 138 -14.44 9.33 -7.52
CA PHE A 138 -15.87 9.38 -7.50
C PHE A 138 -16.38 8.74 -6.21
N THR A 139 -17.33 9.40 -5.55
CA THR A 139 -17.73 9.12 -4.16
C THR A 139 -18.23 7.69 -3.91
N ALA A 140 -18.53 6.95 -4.97
CA ALA A 140 -18.83 5.52 -4.91
C ALA A 140 -17.54 4.70 -5.02
N GLU A 141 -17.09 4.11 -3.91
CA GLU A 141 -15.93 3.20 -3.83
C GLU A 141 -15.95 2.09 -4.91
N ALA A 142 -17.15 1.67 -5.32
CA ALA A 142 -17.34 0.69 -6.38
C ALA A 142 -16.88 1.21 -7.76
N VAL A 143 -17.07 2.49 -8.08
CA VAL A 143 -16.52 3.12 -9.30
C VAL A 143 -15.00 3.10 -9.24
N CYS A 144 -14.40 3.45 -8.09
CA CYS A 144 -12.95 3.41 -7.91
C CYS A 144 -12.38 2.02 -8.15
N HIS A 145 -13.04 0.98 -7.63
CA HIS A 145 -12.61 -0.40 -7.82
C HIS A 145 -12.65 -0.85 -9.28
N GLU A 146 -13.72 -0.50 -9.99
CA GLU A 146 -13.81 -0.79 -11.41
C GLU A 146 -12.71 -0.03 -12.17
N CYS A 147 -12.55 1.30 -11.94
CA CYS A 147 -11.47 2.15 -12.46
C CYS A 147 -10.06 1.50 -12.28
N LEU A 148 -9.80 0.85 -11.14
CA LEU A 148 -8.55 0.13 -10.90
C LEU A 148 -8.45 -1.20 -11.65
N ALA A 149 -9.57 -1.92 -11.83
CA ALA A 149 -9.61 -3.15 -12.61
C ALA A 149 -9.23 -2.87 -14.07
N TYR A 150 -9.70 -1.76 -14.65
CA TYR A 150 -9.24 -1.31 -15.97
C TYR A 150 -7.75 -1.18 -16.05
N HIS A 151 -7.17 -0.48 -15.10
CA HIS A 151 -5.75 -0.21 -15.13
C HIS A 151 -4.97 -1.51 -15.06
N LYS A 152 -5.42 -2.48 -14.26
CA LYS A 152 -4.82 -3.81 -14.20
C LYS A 152 -4.87 -4.53 -15.56
N ILE A 153 -5.96 -4.34 -16.32
CA ILE A 153 -6.12 -4.93 -17.65
C ILE A 153 -5.30 -4.17 -18.70
N LEU A 154 -5.35 -2.84 -18.72
CA LEU A 154 -4.46 -2.00 -19.53
C LEU A 154 -3.00 -2.34 -19.27
N SER A 155 -2.62 -2.55 -18.01
CA SER A 155 -1.29 -2.99 -17.60
C SER A 155 -0.91 -4.38 -18.09
N SER A 156 -1.87 -5.28 -18.31
CA SER A 156 -1.60 -6.62 -18.84
C SER A 156 -1.56 -6.65 -20.36
N VAL A 157 -2.32 -5.77 -21.02
CA VAL A 157 -2.37 -5.63 -22.48
C VAL A 157 -1.17 -4.82 -22.99
N ALA A 158 -0.83 -3.74 -22.29
CA ALA A 158 0.33 -2.92 -22.59
C ALA A 158 1.57 -3.49 -21.88
N GLU A 159 2.18 -4.53 -22.46
CA GLU A 159 3.49 -5.04 -22.01
C GLU A 159 4.55 -3.91 -21.97
N ASN A 160 4.32 -2.84 -22.72
CA ASN A 160 5.05 -1.58 -22.65
C ASN A 160 4.05 -0.45 -22.38
N PHE A 161 3.87 -0.04 -21.13
CA PHE A 161 3.25 1.26 -20.88
C PHE A 161 4.05 2.32 -21.65
N SER A 162 3.36 3.22 -22.35
CA SER A 162 4.05 4.33 -23.00
C SER A 162 4.74 5.16 -21.92
N VAL A 163 5.97 5.62 -22.21
CA VAL A 163 6.70 6.54 -21.32
C VAL A 163 5.84 7.77 -20.99
N GLU A 164 4.97 8.16 -21.91
CA GLU A 164 4.07 9.30 -21.76
C GLU A 164 2.96 9.07 -20.75
N PHE A 165 2.38 7.86 -20.69
CA PHE A 165 1.45 7.46 -19.64
C PHE A 165 2.09 7.59 -18.25
N CYS A 166 3.31 7.08 -18.11
CA CYS A 166 4.06 7.13 -16.87
C CYS A 166 4.38 8.57 -16.44
N LYS A 167 4.82 9.43 -17.37
CA LYS A 167 5.00 10.86 -17.12
C LYS A 167 3.71 11.55 -16.69
N ARG A 168 2.58 11.19 -17.30
CA ARG A 168 1.28 11.77 -16.96
C ARG A 168 0.83 11.36 -15.57
N MET A 169 1.00 10.10 -15.17
CA MET A 169 0.81 9.70 -13.77
C MET A 169 1.73 10.44 -12.81
N TYR A 170 3.00 10.64 -13.19
CA TYR A 170 3.93 11.43 -12.38
C TYR A 170 3.45 12.88 -12.22
N SER A 171 2.91 13.49 -13.28
CA SER A 171 2.34 14.85 -13.21
C SER A 171 1.13 14.98 -12.27
N LEU A 172 0.52 13.86 -11.87
CA LEU A 172 -0.59 13.82 -10.91
C LEU A 172 -0.13 13.64 -9.46
N LEU A 173 1.14 13.28 -9.20
CA LEU A 173 1.72 13.20 -7.85
C LEU A 173 1.65 14.49 -7.02
N PRO A 174 1.81 15.71 -7.60
CA PRO A 174 1.75 16.95 -6.82
C PRO A 174 0.35 17.30 -6.32
N ASN A 175 -0.69 16.58 -6.76
CA ASN A 175 -2.09 16.88 -6.48
C ASN A 175 -2.59 15.96 -5.32
N PRO A 176 -3.59 16.35 -4.50
CA PRO A 176 -4.18 15.49 -3.46
C PRO A 176 -4.75 14.16 -3.99
N THR A 177 -4.81 14.04 -5.32
CA THR A 177 -5.02 12.85 -6.14
C THR A 177 -4.00 11.73 -5.90
N LEU A 178 -2.99 11.94 -5.04
CA LEU A 178 -1.93 11.00 -4.71
C LEU A 178 -2.45 9.58 -4.37
N VAL A 179 -3.64 9.46 -3.78
CA VAL A 179 -4.31 8.17 -3.53
C VAL A 179 -4.43 7.30 -4.79
N VAL A 180 -4.61 7.90 -5.98
CA VAL A 180 -4.53 7.18 -7.27
C VAL A 180 -3.19 6.53 -7.41
N VAL A 181 -2.14 7.33 -7.34
CA VAL A 181 -0.79 6.86 -7.60
C VAL A 181 -0.44 5.79 -6.58
N LEU A 182 -0.82 5.97 -5.30
CA LEU A 182 -0.64 4.96 -4.26
C LEU A 182 -1.34 3.63 -4.56
N ARG A 183 -2.55 3.67 -5.12
CA ARG A 183 -3.32 2.47 -5.48
C ARG A 183 -2.85 1.82 -6.79
N LEU A 184 -2.28 2.60 -7.71
CA LEU A 184 -1.71 2.11 -8.97
C LEU A 184 -0.32 1.51 -8.78
N LEU A 185 0.43 1.98 -7.79
CA LEU A 185 1.81 1.58 -7.54
C LEU A 185 2.04 0.06 -7.41
N PRO A 186 1.19 -0.72 -6.72
CA PRO A 186 1.32 -2.18 -6.70
C PRO A 186 1.19 -2.85 -8.08
N THR A 187 0.46 -2.23 -9.02
CA THR A 187 0.31 -2.73 -10.39
C THR A 187 1.54 -2.35 -11.20
N ILE A 188 1.99 -1.10 -11.12
CA ILE A 188 3.23 -0.61 -11.77
C ILE A 188 4.44 -1.46 -11.33
N ALA A 189 4.51 -1.80 -10.05
CA ALA A 189 5.58 -2.61 -9.47
C ALA A 189 5.70 -4.02 -10.09
N LYS A 190 4.67 -4.53 -10.77
CA LYS A 190 4.72 -5.84 -11.45
C LYS A 190 5.50 -5.79 -12.75
N ASN A 191 5.65 -4.62 -13.36
CA ASN A 191 6.46 -4.45 -14.58
C ASN A 191 7.88 -3.99 -14.17
N PRO A 192 8.93 -4.83 -14.35
CA PRO A 192 10.27 -4.49 -13.90
C PRO A 192 10.88 -3.26 -14.58
N LEU A 193 10.50 -2.93 -15.81
CA LEU A 193 11.02 -1.76 -16.54
C LEU A 193 10.44 -0.48 -15.95
N LEU A 194 9.13 -0.49 -15.69
CA LEU A 194 8.42 0.66 -15.13
C LEU A 194 8.72 0.84 -13.66
N LEU A 195 8.97 -0.23 -12.94
CA LEU A 195 9.34 -0.15 -11.55
C LEU A 195 10.63 0.66 -11.37
N ASP A 196 11.66 0.36 -12.16
CA ASP A 196 12.93 1.11 -12.11
C ASP A 196 12.73 2.57 -12.47
N TRP A 197 12.00 2.84 -13.55
CA TRP A 197 11.69 4.20 -13.96
C TRP A 197 10.94 4.96 -12.85
N THR A 198 9.91 4.33 -12.27
CA THR A 198 9.05 4.92 -11.23
C THR A 198 9.84 5.22 -9.97
N VAL A 199 10.67 4.28 -9.49
CA VAL A 199 11.53 4.50 -8.32
C VAL A 199 12.52 5.64 -8.58
N ASN A 200 13.10 5.71 -9.78
CA ASN A 200 14.03 6.77 -10.14
C ASN A 200 13.37 8.15 -10.23
N GLU A 201 12.16 8.25 -10.78
CA GLU A 201 11.41 9.51 -10.82
C GLU A 201 10.94 9.93 -9.42
N PHE A 202 10.41 9.01 -8.64
CA PHE A 202 9.99 9.27 -7.26
C PHE A 202 11.14 9.77 -6.40
N ARG A 203 12.35 9.24 -6.57
CA ARG A 203 13.54 9.75 -5.87
C ARG A 203 13.81 11.23 -6.18
N LYS A 204 13.42 11.75 -7.35
CA LYS A 204 13.53 13.18 -7.65
C LYS A 204 12.47 13.99 -6.90
N TYR A 205 11.26 13.46 -6.80
CA TYR A 205 10.16 14.08 -6.07
C TYR A 205 10.42 14.18 -4.56
N LEU A 206 11.03 13.14 -3.97
CA LEU A 206 11.37 13.09 -2.54
C LEU A 206 12.40 14.15 -2.09
N LYS A 207 13.00 14.90 -3.02
CA LYS A 207 13.95 15.99 -2.73
C LYS A 207 13.30 17.37 -2.64
N VAL A 208 11.97 17.45 -2.83
CA VAL A 208 11.23 18.72 -2.77
C VAL A 208 10.92 19.06 -1.31
N ASP A 209 10.98 20.34 -0.97
CA ASP A 209 10.64 20.84 0.37
C ASP A 209 9.14 20.61 0.67
N VAL A 210 8.84 20.06 1.84
CA VAL A 210 7.52 19.54 2.19
C VAL A 210 6.94 20.36 3.34
N SER A 211 5.98 21.24 3.04
CA SER A 211 5.40 22.15 4.06
C SER A 211 4.01 21.75 4.55
N ASP A 212 3.29 20.87 3.86
CA ASP A 212 1.92 20.50 4.22
C ASP A 212 1.72 19.01 4.52
N LYS A 213 0.61 18.73 5.21
CA LYS A 213 0.24 17.40 5.71
C LYS A 213 0.12 16.36 4.59
N ALA A 214 -0.60 16.70 3.51
CA ALA A 214 -0.86 15.77 2.40
C ALA A 214 0.45 15.40 1.70
N SER A 215 1.37 16.35 1.63
CA SER A 215 2.70 16.17 1.07
C SER A 215 3.57 15.27 1.96
N ILE A 216 3.45 15.33 3.29
CA ILE A 216 4.16 14.39 4.20
C ILE A 216 3.66 12.95 4.01
N GLU A 217 2.34 12.73 4.01
CA GLU A 217 1.76 11.40 3.78
C GLU A 217 2.23 10.82 2.44
N ALA A 218 2.25 11.67 1.41
CA ALA A 218 2.71 11.30 0.09
C ALA A 218 4.16 10.82 0.07
N VAL A 219 5.06 11.65 0.60
CA VAL A 219 6.49 11.40 0.60
C VAL A 219 6.80 10.16 1.44
N LEU A 220 6.15 9.96 2.59
CA LEU A 220 6.30 8.74 3.40
C LEU A 220 5.87 7.47 2.66
N PHE A 221 4.73 7.52 1.95
CA PHE A 221 4.27 6.37 1.18
C PHE A 221 5.22 6.06 0.02
N ILE A 222 5.59 7.10 -0.74
CA ILE A 222 6.51 6.97 -1.89
C ILE A 222 7.86 6.41 -1.42
N ALA A 223 8.40 6.91 -0.31
CA ALA A 223 9.63 6.39 0.28
C ALA A 223 9.49 4.92 0.66
N LYS A 224 8.38 4.55 1.31
CA LYS A 224 8.09 3.14 1.63
C LYS A 224 8.04 2.28 0.38
N PHE A 225 7.33 2.72 -0.66
CA PHE A 225 7.26 2.02 -1.93
C PHE A 225 8.68 1.80 -2.52
N CYS A 226 9.51 2.84 -2.55
CA CYS A 226 10.86 2.75 -3.08
C CYS A 226 11.74 1.76 -2.27
N VAL A 227 11.63 1.77 -0.95
CA VAL A 227 12.33 0.83 -0.07
C VAL A 227 11.97 -0.62 -0.40
N PHE A 228 10.68 -0.91 -0.60
CA PHE A 228 10.19 -2.28 -0.85
C PHE A 228 10.43 -2.79 -2.27
N HIS A 229 10.54 -1.89 -3.25
CA HIS A 229 10.58 -2.25 -4.65
C HIS A 229 11.89 -1.87 -5.36
N GLN A 230 12.97 -1.66 -4.61
CA GLN A 230 14.31 -1.49 -5.16
C GLN A 230 14.80 -2.75 -5.89
N LYS A 231 15.37 -2.61 -7.09
CA LYS A 231 16.06 -3.71 -7.78
C LYS A 231 17.40 -4.00 -7.10
N ALA A 232 17.55 -5.25 -6.66
CA ALA A 232 18.72 -5.69 -5.92
C ALA A 232 19.89 -6.02 -6.86
N ASN A 233 20.86 -5.10 -6.96
CA ASN A 233 22.23 -5.41 -7.41
C ASN A 233 23.15 -5.76 -6.21
N GLY A 234 22.59 -6.41 -5.18
CA GLY A 234 23.36 -6.97 -4.05
C GLY A 234 23.19 -6.27 -2.69
N SER A 235 22.95 -4.95 -2.65
CA SER A 235 22.72 -4.20 -1.40
C SER A 235 21.36 -3.52 -1.40
N PHE A 236 20.56 -3.80 -0.36
CA PHE A 236 19.31 -3.08 -0.13
C PHE A 236 19.64 -1.77 0.58
N LEU A 237 19.21 -0.66 -0.01
CA LEU A 237 19.25 0.65 0.61
C LEU A 237 18.16 0.74 1.67
N ASP A 238 18.47 1.39 2.78
CA ASP A 238 17.48 1.73 3.80
C ASP A 238 16.65 2.96 3.39
N TRP A 239 15.70 3.35 4.25
CA TRP A 239 14.82 4.48 3.98
C TRP A 239 15.55 5.82 3.89
N THR A 240 16.71 5.99 4.52
CA THR A 240 17.47 7.27 4.52
C THR A 240 17.99 7.63 3.13
N HIS A 241 18.10 6.65 2.24
CA HIS A 241 18.49 6.87 0.85
C HIS A 241 17.35 7.38 -0.04
N PHE A 242 16.12 7.36 0.47
CA PHE A 242 14.92 7.74 -0.27
C PHE A 242 14.28 9.01 0.29
N ILE A 243 14.28 9.22 1.60
CA ILE A 243 13.65 10.38 2.24
C ILE A 243 14.61 11.07 3.19
N ASP A 244 14.53 12.40 3.26
CA ASP A 244 15.27 13.18 4.25
C ASP A 244 14.82 12.81 5.67
N GLU A 245 15.79 12.57 6.55
CA GLU A 245 15.56 12.27 7.96
C GLU A 245 14.71 13.33 8.66
N GLN A 246 14.89 14.62 8.32
CA GLN A 246 14.10 15.70 8.91
C GLN A 246 12.60 15.54 8.62
N ILE A 247 12.22 15.05 7.44
CA ILE A 247 10.81 14.79 7.11
C ILE A 247 10.28 13.65 7.98
N VAL A 248 11.08 12.61 8.21
CA VAL A 248 10.70 11.50 9.10
C VAL A 248 10.57 11.98 10.54
N VAL A 249 11.48 12.82 11.03
CA VAL A 249 11.38 13.44 12.37
C VAL A 249 10.09 14.24 12.52
N VAL A 250 9.80 15.13 11.57
CA VAL A 250 8.55 15.92 11.55
C VAL A 250 7.33 14.99 11.55
N ALA A 251 7.36 13.92 10.76
CA ALA A 251 6.27 12.96 10.68
C ALA A 251 6.07 12.17 11.99
N LEU A 252 7.14 11.72 12.65
CA LEU A 252 7.07 11.01 13.94
C LEU A 252 6.51 11.89 15.06
N LEU A 253 6.72 13.20 14.98
CA LEU A 253 6.25 14.21 15.93
C LEU A 253 4.90 14.84 15.52
N SER A 254 4.32 14.41 14.39
CA SER A 254 3.06 14.94 13.88
C SER A 254 1.92 14.77 14.89
N ALA A 255 1.02 15.74 14.98
CA ALA A 255 -0.21 15.59 15.77
C ALA A 255 -1.13 14.51 15.20
N ASP A 256 -1.01 14.19 13.90
CA ASP A 256 -1.80 13.16 13.25
C ASP A 256 -1.22 11.75 13.48
N LEU A 257 -2.02 10.89 14.11
CA LEU A 257 -1.63 9.50 14.41
C LEU A 257 -1.32 8.68 13.15
N GLN A 258 -2.03 8.87 12.04
CA GLN A 258 -1.76 8.12 10.80
C GLN A 258 -0.39 8.48 10.23
N ILE A 259 -0.02 9.76 10.22
CA ILE A 259 1.31 10.20 9.77
C ILE A 259 2.40 9.59 10.66
N ARG A 260 2.23 9.64 11.99
CA ARG A 260 3.15 9.03 12.94
C ARG A 260 3.33 7.54 12.66
N LEU A 261 2.23 6.81 12.44
CA LEU A 261 2.25 5.37 12.15
C LEU A 261 2.87 5.06 10.78
N MET A 262 2.68 5.91 9.77
CA MET A 262 3.33 5.76 8.46
C MET A 262 4.85 5.90 8.56
N ALA A 263 5.34 6.92 9.29
CA ALA A 263 6.76 7.09 9.54
C ALA A 263 7.35 5.93 10.35
N TRP A 264 6.65 5.50 11.40
CA TRP A 264 7.03 4.32 12.18
C TRP A 264 7.15 3.07 11.33
N LYS A 265 6.15 2.80 10.48
CA LYS A 265 6.17 1.68 9.53
C LYS A 265 7.36 1.80 8.59
N LEU A 266 7.62 2.97 8.01
CA LEU A 266 8.77 3.18 7.10
C LEU A 266 10.11 2.81 7.76
N MET A 267 10.31 3.20 9.02
CA MET A 267 11.53 2.88 9.76
C MET A 267 11.65 1.40 10.11
N CYS A 268 10.54 0.77 10.50
CA CYS A 268 10.53 -0.63 10.97
C CYS A 268 10.50 -1.65 9.83
N ASP A 269 9.92 -1.26 8.70
CA ASP A 269 9.68 -2.13 7.56
C ASP A 269 10.92 -2.18 6.65
N HIS A 270 11.99 -2.80 7.13
CA HIS A 270 13.18 -3.02 6.32
C HIS A 270 13.07 -4.34 5.52
N PRO A 271 13.21 -4.33 4.18
CA PRO A 271 13.04 -5.52 3.33
C PRO A 271 14.12 -6.59 3.55
N LYS A 272 15.25 -6.25 4.17
CA LYS A 272 16.25 -7.22 4.64
C LYS A 272 16.75 -6.91 6.05
N VAL A 273 16.54 -7.82 7.00
CA VAL A 273 16.93 -7.68 8.42
C VAL A 273 18.46 -7.79 8.63
N THR A 274 19.28 -7.62 7.59
CA THR A 274 20.69 -8.02 7.59
C THR A 274 21.68 -6.87 7.67
N SER A 275 21.23 -5.62 7.85
CA SER A 275 22.08 -4.45 8.08
C SER A 275 22.05 -4.03 9.55
N PRO A 276 23.20 -3.61 10.12
CA PRO A 276 23.25 -2.90 11.39
C PRO A 276 22.32 -1.68 11.38
N ILE A 277 21.58 -1.46 12.46
CA ILE A 277 20.71 -0.29 12.60
C ILE A 277 21.53 0.95 13.00
N PRO A 278 21.45 2.11 12.32
CA PRO A 278 22.14 3.31 12.77
C PRO A 278 21.75 3.75 14.19
N ALA A 279 22.66 4.38 14.92
CA ALA A 279 22.39 4.84 16.30
C ALA A 279 21.26 5.89 16.33
N ASP A 280 21.23 6.80 15.36
CA ASP A 280 20.20 7.83 15.25
C ASP A 280 18.81 7.22 15.03
N HIS A 281 18.70 6.11 14.28
CA HIS A 281 17.44 5.39 14.10
C HIS A 281 16.92 4.81 15.42
N LEU A 282 17.81 4.30 16.28
CA LEU A 282 17.41 3.80 17.60
C LEU A 282 16.87 4.93 18.47
N THR A 283 17.49 6.10 18.42
CA THR A 283 17.01 7.31 19.11
C THR A 283 15.61 7.70 18.62
N LEU A 284 15.38 7.73 17.30
CA LEU A 284 14.07 8.00 16.73
C LEU A 284 13.01 6.97 17.15
N CYS A 285 13.36 5.68 17.16
CA CYS A 285 12.45 4.63 17.65
C CYS A 285 12.09 4.85 19.13
N LYS A 286 13.07 5.19 19.97
CA LYS A 286 12.84 5.50 21.39
C LYS A 286 11.89 6.68 21.54
N CYS A 287 12.13 7.79 20.84
CA CYS A 287 11.25 8.96 20.84
C CYS A 287 9.82 8.59 20.46
N PHE A 288 9.63 7.83 19.39
CA PHE A 288 8.31 7.39 18.96
C PHE A 288 7.60 6.54 20.02
N LEU A 289 8.28 5.56 20.61
CA LEU A 289 7.69 4.66 21.61
C LEU A 289 7.29 5.42 22.88
N VAL A 290 8.14 6.33 23.37
CA VAL A 290 7.83 7.13 24.56
C VAL A 290 6.55 7.95 24.35
N SER A 291 6.35 8.52 23.16
CA SER A 291 5.18 9.36 22.88
C SER A 291 3.91 8.59 22.49
N ASN A 292 4.02 7.34 22.03
CA ASN A 292 2.88 6.62 21.44
C ASN A 292 2.46 5.34 22.17
N MET A 293 3.23 4.82 23.14
CA MET A 293 2.85 3.58 23.85
C MET A 293 1.58 3.74 24.71
N ALA A 294 1.23 4.97 25.10
CA ALA A 294 -0.01 5.28 25.80
C ALA A 294 -1.26 5.33 24.88
N GLU A 295 -1.10 5.14 23.57
CA GLU A 295 -2.22 5.11 22.62
C GLU A 295 -3.22 4.01 22.99
N GLN A 296 -4.52 4.33 22.92
CA GLN A 296 -5.60 3.43 23.37
C GLN A 296 -6.30 2.74 22.20
N SER A 297 -6.16 3.27 20.98
CA SER A 297 -6.72 2.63 19.78
C SER A 297 -6.14 1.22 19.59
N PRO A 298 -6.96 0.14 19.61
CA PRO A 298 -6.46 -1.22 19.44
C PRO A 298 -5.73 -1.43 18.11
N SER A 299 -6.21 -0.79 17.04
CA SER A 299 -5.58 -0.83 15.72
C SER A 299 -4.20 -0.19 15.75
N ALA A 300 -4.07 1.03 16.30
CA ALA A 300 -2.79 1.72 16.40
C ALA A 300 -1.80 0.96 17.30
N ARG A 301 -2.26 0.46 18.46
CA ARG A 301 -1.43 -0.38 19.35
C ARG A 301 -0.89 -1.59 18.62
N SER A 302 -1.72 -2.28 17.82
CA SER A 302 -1.29 -3.43 17.03
C SER A 302 -0.15 -3.07 16.07
N GLU A 303 -0.24 -1.92 15.39
CA GLU A 303 0.80 -1.45 14.47
C GLU A 303 2.10 -1.05 15.19
N ILE A 304 2.00 -0.34 16.31
CA ILE A 304 3.15 0.03 17.15
C ILE A 304 3.89 -1.23 17.59
N LEU A 305 3.14 -2.21 18.11
CA LEU A 305 3.66 -3.46 18.61
C LEU A 305 4.24 -4.36 17.50
N ALA A 306 3.67 -4.32 16.30
CA ALA A 306 4.21 -5.01 15.14
C ALA A 306 5.55 -4.41 14.69
N GLY A 307 5.67 -3.08 14.63
CA GLY A 307 6.94 -2.41 14.34
C GLY A 307 7.99 -2.68 15.41
N LEU A 308 7.60 -2.67 16.69
CA LEU A 308 8.50 -2.95 17.80
C LEU A 308 9.10 -4.36 17.73
N LYS A 309 8.31 -5.34 17.29
CA LYS A 309 8.79 -6.69 17.05
C LYS A 309 9.90 -6.69 15.98
N LYS A 310 9.69 -5.99 14.86
CA LYS A 310 10.67 -5.90 13.77
C LYS A 310 11.96 -5.19 14.20
N ILE A 311 11.84 -4.08 14.93
CA ILE A 311 13.00 -3.37 15.49
C ILE A 311 13.76 -4.25 16.50
N SER A 312 13.04 -5.02 17.32
CA SER A 312 13.69 -5.98 18.24
C SER A 312 14.51 -7.04 17.51
N GLU A 313 13.99 -7.56 16.40
CA GLU A 313 14.71 -8.51 15.55
C GLU A 313 15.95 -7.88 14.90
N LEU A 314 15.85 -6.62 14.44
CA LEU A 314 16.99 -5.85 13.93
C LEU A 314 18.06 -5.58 14.99
N ILE A 315 17.66 -5.21 16.20
CA ILE A 315 18.59 -4.98 17.33
C ILE A 315 19.32 -6.28 17.68
N ALA A 316 18.60 -7.40 17.80
CA ALA A 316 19.20 -8.69 18.09
C ALA A 316 20.17 -9.14 16.99
N PHE A 317 19.82 -8.90 15.72
CA PHE A 317 20.71 -9.17 14.60
C PHE A 317 21.98 -8.30 14.66
N ASP A 318 21.81 -6.98 14.84
CA ASP A 318 22.92 -6.03 14.91
C ASP A 318 23.89 -6.37 16.04
N LEU A 319 23.38 -6.65 17.24
CA LEU A 319 24.16 -7.13 18.37
C LEU A 319 24.91 -8.43 18.05
N SER A 320 24.25 -9.39 17.39
CA SER A 320 24.86 -10.67 17.04
C SER A 320 26.01 -10.51 16.05
N LYS A 321 25.87 -9.60 15.08
CA LYS A 321 26.88 -9.37 14.03
C LYS A 321 28.04 -8.52 14.51
N ASN A 322 27.77 -7.56 15.38
CA ASN A 322 28.76 -6.61 15.88
C ASN A 322 29.16 -6.92 17.33
N PHE A 323 29.06 -8.18 17.75
CA PHE A 323 29.33 -8.58 19.14
C PHE A 323 30.79 -8.33 19.57
N ALA A 324 31.72 -8.33 18.61
CA ALA A 324 33.12 -8.01 18.86
C ALA A 324 33.40 -6.49 18.99
N ASP A 325 32.44 -5.64 18.60
CA ASP A 325 32.55 -4.20 18.71
C ASP A 325 32.08 -3.75 20.10
N SER A 326 33.06 -3.44 20.96
CA SER A 326 32.80 -3.02 22.34
C SER A 326 31.99 -1.72 22.42
N ASP A 327 32.16 -0.79 21.48
CA ASP A 327 31.42 0.47 21.48
C ASP A 327 29.97 0.23 21.10
N ARG A 328 29.73 -0.62 20.10
CA ARG A 328 28.39 -1.04 19.70
C ARG A 328 27.67 -1.78 20.82
N CYS A 329 28.33 -2.73 21.47
CA CYS A 329 27.80 -3.43 22.63
C CYS A 329 27.47 -2.47 23.77
N ARG A 330 28.34 -1.49 24.06
CA ARG A 330 28.12 -0.48 25.10
C ARG A 330 26.90 0.39 24.80
N LEU A 331 26.71 0.82 23.55
CA LEU A 331 25.53 1.57 23.12
C LEU A 331 24.24 0.79 23.42
N HIS A 332 24.17 -0.47 23.01
CA HIS A 332 22.97 -1.30 23.24
C HIS A 332 22.69 -1.58 24.72
N VAL A 333 23.73 -1.81 25.53
CA VAL A 333 23.57 -1.94 26.99
C VAL A 333 23.01 -0.65 27.59
N ALA A 334 23.56 0.50 27.22
CA ALA A 334 23.06 1.79 27.70
C ALA A 334 21.58 1.99 27.34
N LEU A 335 21.21 1.75 26.07
CA LEU A 335 19.82 1.86 25.62
C LEU A 335 18.87 0.89 26.35
N LEU A 336 19.31 -0.35 26.60
CA LEU A 336 18.53 -1.33 27.37
C LEU A 336 18.33 -0.86 28.81
N LEU A 337 19.39 -0.43 29.48
CA LEU A 337 19.33 0.07 30.87
C LEU A 337 18.41 1.29 30.96
N GLU A 338 18.58 2.27 30.08
CA GLU A 338 17.69 3.44 29.98
C GLU A 338 16.24 3.03 29.74
N SER A 339 15.99 2.02 28.90
CA SER A 339 14.63 1.55 28.63
C SER A 339 14.02 0.84 29.84
N PHE A 340 14.82 0.13 30.64
CA PHE A 340 14.37 -0.47 31.90
C PHE A 340 14.10 0.56 32.99
N GLN A 341 14.87 1.64 33.02
CA GLN A 341 14.67 2.76 33.93
C GLN A 341 13.63 3.76 33.44
N SER A 342 13.07 3.57 32.24
CA SER A 342 12.06 4.45 31.66
C SER A 342 10.89 4.64 32.61
N SER A 343 10.42 5.88 32.80
CA SER A 343 9.23 6.18 33.61
C SER A 343 7.95 5.58 33.01
N VAL A 344 7.95 5.28 31.71
CA VAL A 344 6.80 4.72 30.98
C VAL A 344 6.74 3.20 31.15
N LYS A 345 5.74 2.72 31.90
CA LYS A 345 5.53 1.27 32.17
C LYS A 345 5.50 0.44 30.88
N ASP A 346 4.81 0.92 29.87
CA ASP A 346 4.65 0.20 28.61
C ASP A 346 5.97 0.04 27.85
N VAL A 347 6.89 1.00 27.93
CA VAL A 347 8.26 0.88 27.37
C VAL A 347 9.03 -0.21 28.11
N ARG A 348 8.97 -0.23 29.44
CA ARG A 348 9.61 -1.29 30.25
C ARG A 348 9.05 -2.67 29.88
N SER A 349 7.73 -2.81 29.83
CA SER A 349 7.07 -4.06 29.45
C SER A 349 7.36 -4.47 28.00
N ALA A 350 7.47 -3.53 27.07
CA ALA A 350 7.88 -3.79 25.69
C ALA A 350 9.28 -4.42 25.62
N VAL A 351 10.25 -3.87 26.35
CA VAL A 351 11.60 -4.43 26.39
C VAL A 351 11.61 -5.81 27.04
N GLN A 352 10.95 -5.97 28.19
CA GLN A 352 10.90 -7.24 28.93
C GLN A 352 10.21 -8.34 28.13
N LEU A 353 9.03 -8.08 27.57
CA LEU A 353 8.19 -9.12 26.97
C LEU A 353 8.50 -9.38 25.50
N ARG A 354 9.29 -8.53 24.84
CA ARG A 354 9.55 -8.65 23.39
C ARG A 354 11.02 -8.58 23.04
N LEU A 355 11.73 -7.52 23.44
CA LEU A 355 13.12 -7.33 23.05
C LEU A 355 14.03 -8.38 23.71
N LEU A 356 13.95 -8.55 25.03
CA LEU A 356 14.75 -9.54 25.75
C LEU A 356 14.53 -10.97 25.22
N PRO A 357 13.29 -11.48 25.07
CA PRO A 357 13.07 -12.80 24.47
C PRO A 357 13.64 -12.91 23.05
N THR A 358 13.63 -11.82 22.27
CA THR A 358 14.20 -11.84 20.91
C THR A 358 15.72 -11.93 20.94
N ILE A 359 16.39 -11.20 21.83
CA ILE A 359 17.83 -11.28 22.06
C ILE A 359 18.23 -12.67 22.60
N ALA A 360 17.43 -13.21 23.53
CA ALA A 360 17.67 -14.49 24.20
C ALA A 360 17.69 -15.71 23.27
N LYS A 361 17.06 -15.60 22.09
CA LYS A 361 17.12 -16.65 21.06
C LYS A 361 18.55 -16.93 20.58
N ASN A 362 19.48 -16.00 20.76
CA ASN A 362 20.90 -16.21 20.51
C ASN A 362 21.62 -16.56 21.84
N PRO A 363 22.14 -17.78 22.02
CA PRO A 363 22.81 -18.20 23.26
C PRO A 363 23.98 -17.30 23.67
N LEU A 364 24.73 -16.76 22.69
CA LEU A 364 25.85 -15.86 22.97
C LEU A 364 25.37 -14.52 23.55
N LEU A 365 24.29 -13.98 22.99
CA LEU A 365 23.71 -12.74 23.50
C LEU A 365 22.99 -12.95 24.84
N LEU A 366 22.41 -14.13 25.04
CA LEU A 366 21.79 -14.50 26.31
C LEU A 366 22.81 -14.52 27.46
N ASP A 367 23.93 -15.21 27.30
CA ASP A 367 24.96 -15.24 28.34
C ASP A 367 25.54 -13.84 28.58
N TRP A 368 25.79 -13.10 27.49
CA TRP A 368 26.25 -11.71 27.58
C TRP A 368 25.30 -10.81 28.36
N ILE A 369 24.00 -10.84 28.04
CA ILE A 369 23.02 -9.96 28.66
C ILE A 369 22.84 -10.30 30.14
N VAL A 370 22.82 -11.60 30.49
CA VAL A 370 22.74 -12.07 31.89
C VAL A 370 23.96 -11.59 32.68
N ASN A 371 25.17 -11.72 32.14
CA ASN A 371 26.39 -11.29 32.81
C ASN A 371 26.45 -9.76 32.97
N LYS A 372 26.00 -8.99 31.97
CA LYS A 372 25.93 -7.52 32.06
C LYS A 372 24.91 -7.05 33.09
N PHE A 373 23.72 -7.64 33.11
CA PHE A 373 22.69 -7.31 34.11
C PHE A 373 23.07 -7.72 35.52
N ARG A 374 23.70 -8.89 35.69
CA ARG A 374 24.24 -9.31 36.98
C ARG A 374 25.21 -8.26 37.54
N LYS A 375 26.21 -7.87 36.74
CA LYS A 375 27.19 -6.86 37.15
C LYS A 375 26.53 -5.52 37.50
N TYR A 376 25.58 -5.08 36.69
CA TYR A 376 24.84 -3.84 36.97
C TYR A 376 24.09 -3.89 38.32
N LEU A 377 23.51 -5.05 38.66
CA LEU A 377 22.83 -5.24 39.94
C LEU A 377 23.80 -5.28 41.12
N GLU A 378 24.95 -5.94 40.97
CA GLU A 378 26.03 -5.95 41.96
C GLU A 378 26.55 -4.52 42.21
N ASP A 379 26.88 -3.78 41.15
CA ASP A 379 27.37 -2.40 41.22
C ASP A 379 26.33 -1.45 41.88
N SER A 380 25.02 -1.71 41.69
CA SER A 380 23.94 -0.92 42.30
C SER A 380 23.75 -1.23 43.78
N LEU A 381 23.96 -2.48 44.20
CA LEU A 381 23.83 -2.90 45.60
C LEU A 381 25.00 -2.41 46.45
N ASP A 382 26.21 -2.41 45.91
CA ASP A 382 27.41 -1.90 46.60
C ASP A 382 27.32 -0.39 46.88
N GLY A 383 26.59 0.36 46.06
CA GLY A 383 26.32 1.78 46.30
C GLY A 383 25.28 2.06 47.40
N LEU A 384 24.47 1.07 47.77
CA LEU A 384 23.43 1.17 48.80
C LEU A 384 23.92 0.78 50.20
N GLU A 385 25.03 0.03 50.32
CA GLU A 385 25.58 -0.37 51.63
C GLU A 385 26.24 0.78 52.40
N THR A 386 26.49 1.93 51.77
CA THR A 386 27.10 3.10 52.42
C THR A 386 26.12 4.17 52.92
N ASP A 387 24.83 4.11 52.57
CA ASP A 387 23.84 5.09 53.02
C ASP A 387 22.56 4.44 53.59
N LEU A 388 22.18 4.91 54.78
CA LEU A 388 21.13 4.38 55.66
C LEU A 388 19.76 4.17 54.98
N ARG A 389 19.17 2.99 55.25
CA ARG A 389 17.76 2.57 55.07
C ARG A 389 17.13 2.83 53.68
N PRO A 390 16.91 1.78 52.88
CA PRO A 390 16.25 1.93 51.58
C PRO A 390 14.82 2.45 51.73
N SER A 391 14.48 3.42 50.91
CA SER A 391 13.15 3.97 50.76
C SER A 391 12.24 2.98 50.00
N LYS A 392 10.91 3.16 50.05
CA LYS A 392 9.95 2.26 49.37
C LYS A 392 10.12 2.21 47.84
N SER A 393 10.78 3.18 47.21
CA SER A 393 11.12 3.12 45.78
C SER A 393 12.23 2.11 45.49
N ASP A 394 13.20 1.97 46.41
CA ASP A 394 14.38 1.12 46.21
C ASP A 394 14.01 -0.38 46.27
N ILE A 395 12.93 -0.71 46.98
CA ILE A 395 12.34 -2.06 47.05
C ILE A 395 11.58 -2.42 45.74
N ALA A 396 11.07 -1.42 45.01
CA ALA A 396 10.44 -1.68 43.71
C ALA A 396 11.47 -2.06 42.64
N ASP A 397 12.67 -1.46 42.71
CA ASP A 397 13.81 -1.79 41.85
C ASP A 397 14.42 -3.16 42.16
N SER A 398 14.40 -3.61 43.43
CA SER A 398 14.83 -4.97 43.78
C SER A 398 13.86 -6.07 43.33
N CYS A 399 12.57 -5.74 43.12
CA CYS A 399 11.59 -6.69 42.58
C CYS A 399 11.77 -6.88 41.06
N TRP A 400 12.37 -5.91 40.37
CA TRP A 400 12.68 -5.96 38.94
C TRP A 400 13.80 -6.96 38.61
N SER A 401 14.87 -6.99 39.43
CA SER A 401 16.01 -7.89 39.25
C SER A 401 15.65 -9.37 39.36
N LEU A 402 14.78 -9.70 40.32
CA LEU A 402 14.23 -11.05 40.51
C LEU A 402 13.42 -11.53 39.31
N ASN A 403 12.62 -10.66 38.69
CA ASN A 403 11.78 -11.03 37.54
C ASN A 403 12.60 -11.28 36.26
N VAL A 404 13.68 -10.51 36.03
CA VAL A 404 14.57 -10.71 34.88
C VAL A 404 15.36 -12.01 35.02
N VAL A 405 15.90 -12.28 36.22
CA VAL A 405 16.60 -13.54 36.52
C VAL A 405 15.64 -14.74 36.43
N GLN A 406 14.41 -14.63 36.95
CA GLN A 406 13.39 -15.67 36.82
C GLN A 406 12.94 -15.89 35.36
N MET A 407 12.84 -14.84 34.53
CA MET A 407 12.56 -14.98 33.11
C MET A 407 13.60 -15.85 32.38
N PHE A 408 14.88 -15.71 32.72
CA PHE A 408 15.95 -16.46 32.06
C PHE A 408 16.20 -17.85 32.63
N HIS A 409 15.92 -18.08 33.91
CA HIS A 409 16.05 -19.40 34.53
C HIS A 409 14.82 -20.29 34.37
N GLY A 410 13.64 -19.73 34.07
CA GLY A 410 12.39 -20.47 33.92
C GLY A 410 12.29 -21.35 32.67
N GLU A 411 13.06 -21.07 31.61
CA GLU A 411 13.02 -21.85 30.35
C GLU A 411 14.00 -23.03 30.31
N GLN A 412 14.88 -23.21 31.31
CA GLN A 412 15.81 -24.36 31.35
C GLN A 412 15.26 -25.61 32.07
N TYR A 413 14.02 -25.54 32.59
CA TYR A 413 13.32 -26.69 33.18
C TYR A 413 11.90 -26.79 32.61
N GLY A 414 11.82 -27.19 31.35
CA GLY A 414 10.58 -27.58 30.65
C GLY A 414 10.85 -28.80 29.77
#